data_AF-A0A139LQE1-F1
#
_entry.id   AF-A0A139LQE1-F1
#
_cell.length_a   1.000
_cell.length_b   1.000
_cell.length_c   1.000
_cell.angle_alpha   90.00
_cell.angle_beta   90.00
_cell.angle_gamma   90.00
#
_symmetry.space_group_name_H-M   'P 1'
#
loop_
_entity.id
_entity.type
_entity.pdbx_description
1 polymer ?
#
loop_
_entity_poly.entity_id
_entity_poly.type
_entity_poly.pdbx_seq_one_letter_code
_entity_poly.pdbx_strand_id
1 'polypeptide(L)'
;MDNIEKLNNLFPHIREYQKLASELYSINDVFQDNGGKLLQVLMITGLQNLDGSREGNDAVDSEGNEYELKSVNINLTQSFSTNHHLNQHIIDKYRKVDWIFAVYKDIELVEIYKMTPEMIEPYYTKWETQYKTTGKDINNPKIPLKFVRENGIEIYKNKEGADFFYAPIINDKEHIELNKIKQGELF
;
A
#
# COMPACT_ATOMS: atom_id res chain seq x y z
N MET A 1 -22.27 29.20 14.02
CA MET A 1 -22.32 27.73 14.07
C MET A 1 -21.35 27.29 15.13
N ASP A 2 -21.87 26.69 16.19
CA ASP A 2 -21.06 26.13 17.29
C ASP A 2 -20.21 24.95 16.78
N ASN A 3 -19.10 24.65 17.44
CA ASN A 3 -18.19 23.56 17.05
C ASN A 3 -18.91 22.19 17.12
N ILE A 4 -19.81 21.99 18.09
CA ILE A 4 -20.61 20.76 18.21
C ILE A 4 -21.63 20.65 17.07
N GLU A 5 -22.22 21.76 16.66
CA GLU A 5 -23.16 21.79 15.53
C GLU A 5 -22.47 21.39 14.23
N LYS A 6 -21.26 21.90 13.97
CA LYS A 6 -20.44 21.48 12.82
C LYS A 6 -20.13 19.98 12.86
N LEU A 7 -19.73 19.46 14.02
CA LEU A 7 -19.43 18.04 14.18
C LEU A 7 -20.67 17.18 13.89
N ASN A 8 -21.83 17.56 14.44
CA ASN A 8 -23.09 16.85 14.22
C ASN A 8 -23.53 16.83 12.76
N ASN A 9 -23.18 17.85 11.97
CA ASN A 9 -23.45 17.88 10.54
C ASN A 9 -22.52 16.96 9.73
N LEU A 10 -21.27 16.78 10.16
CA LEU A 10 -20.29 15.93 9.47
C LEU A 10 -20.42 14.45 9.84
N PHE A 11 -20.77 14.16 11.09
CA PHE A 11 -20.69 12.81 11.65
C PHE A 11 -21.57 11.75 10.96
N PRO A 12 -22.77 12.06 10.41
CA PRO A 12 -23.53 11.09 9.61
C PRO A 12 -22.71 10.50 8.45
N HIS A 13 -21.97 11.32 7.71
CA HIS A 13 -21.12 10.88 6.60
C HIS A 13 -19.93 10.04 7.08
N ILE A 14 -19.38 10.36 8.25
CA ILE A 14 -18.34 9.55 8.88
C ILE A 14 -18.87 8.16 9.27
N ARG A 15 -20.12 8.05 9.75
CA ARG A 15 -20.74 6.75 10.05
C ARG A 15 -20.99 5.94 8.78
N GLU A 16 -21.39 6.58 7.68
CA GLU A 16 -21.51 5.91 6.36
C GLU A 16 -20.15 5.39 5.89
N TYR A 17 -19.09 6.18 6.05
CA TYR A 17 -17.73 5.78 5.72
C TYR A 17 -17.24 4.58 6.57
N GLN A 18 -17.49 4.60 7.88
CA GLN A 18 -17.21 3.46 8.76
C GLN A 18 -18.01 2.22 8.34
N LYS A 19 -19.29 2.38 8.01
CA LYS A 19 -20.14 1.26 7.57
C LYS A 19 -19.57 0.61 6.30
N LEU A 20 -19.18 1.42 5.33
CA LEU A 20 -18.51 0.97 4.10
C LEU A 20 -17.23 0.17 4.41
N ALA A 21 -16.41 0.69 5.33
CA ALA A 21 -15.16 0.06 5.75
C ALA A 21 -15.39 -1.33 6.36
N SER A 22 -16.31 -1.42 7.32
CA SER A 22 -16.57 -2.66 8.05
C SER A 22 -17.32 -3.70 7.22
N GLU A 23 -18.29 -3.29 6.40
CA GLU A 23 -19.17 -4.24 5.70
C GLU A 23 -18.54 -4.80 4.43
N LEU A 24 -17.71 -4.01 3.73
CA LEU A 24 -17.15 -4.43 2.45
C LEU A 24 -15.68 -4.87 2.52
N TYR A 25 -14.94 -4.41 3.53
CA TYR A 25 -13.49 -4.60 3.60
C TYR A 25 -13.01 -5.10 4.99
N SER A 26 -13.94 -5.44 5.88
CA SER A 26 -13.64 -5.93 7.24
C SER A 26 -12.76 -4.98 8.07
N ILE A 27 -12.81 -3.67 7.79
CA ILE A 27 -12.07 -2.65 8.56
C ILE A 27 -12.91 -2.24 9.77
N ASN A 28 -12.49 -2.68 10.95
CA ASN A 28 -13.25 -2.50 12.19
C ASN A 28 -13.34 -1.05 12.67
N ASP A 29 -12.31 -0.23 12.46
CA ASP A 29 -12.26 1.16 12.92
C ASP A 29 -11.47 2.03 11.93
N VAL A 30 -12.14 3.00 11.30
CA VAL A 30 -11.51 3.93 10.34
C VAL A 30 -10.54 4.91 11.00
N PHE A 31 -10.64 5.10 12.32
CA PHE A 31 -9.81 6.02 13.10
C PHE A 31 -8.62 5.34 13.80
N GLN A 32 -8.48 4.02 13.73
CA GLN A 32 -7.33 3.28 14.26
C GLN A 32 -6.50 2.68 13.14
N ASP A 33 -5.18 2.53 13.38
CA ASP A 33 -4.24 1.82 12.50
C ASP A 33 -4.31 2.18 11.01
N ASN A 34 -4.66 3.45 10.71
CA ASN A 34 -4.89 3.94 9.35
C ASN A 34 -6.07 3.27 8.61
N GLY A 35 -7.10 2.75 9.30
CA GLY A 35 -8.23 2.05 8.68
C GLY A 35 -8.93 2.85 7.57
N GLY A 36 -9.21 4.14 7.78
CA GLY A 36 -9.80 4.99 6.74
C GLY A 36 -8.86 5.28 5.56
N LYS A 37 -7.54 5.15 5.74
CA LYS A 37 -6.59 5.24 4.63
C LYS A 37 -6.55 3.92 3.86
N LEU A 38 -6.43 2.80 4.58
CA LEU A 38 -6.45 1.45 4.00
C LEU A 38 -7.68 1.25 3.11
N LEU A 39 -8.86 1.68 3.56
CA LEU A 39 -10.09 1.62 2.77
C LEU A 39 -9.94 2.27 1.38
N GLN A 40 -9.27 3.42 1.27
CA GLN A 40 -9.04 4.10 -0.01
C GLN A 40 -8.23 3.21 -0.96
N VAL A 41 -7.14 2.61 -0.47
CA VAL A 41 -6.29 1.71 -1.28
C VAL A 41 -7.11 0.52 -1.78
N LEU A 42 -7.84 -0.15 -0.90
CA LEU A 42 -8.62 -1.34 -1.27
C LEU A 42 -9.73 -1.03 -2.28
N MET A 43 -10.46 0.07 -2.09
CA MET A 43 -11.51 0.50 -3.03
C MET A 43 -10.96 0.92 -4.40
N ILE A 44 -9.84 1.64 -4.42
CA ILE A 44 -9.23 2.11 -5.68
C ILE A 44 -8.65 0.93 -6.47
N THR A 45 -8.00 -0.01 -5.78
CA THR A 45 -7.30 -1.14 -6.43
C THR A 45 -8.18 -2.36 -6.66
N GLY A 46 -9.34 -2.45 -6.01
CA GLY A 46 -10.19 -3.63 -6.02
C GLY A 46 -9.67 -4.77 -5.14
N LEU A 47 -8.62 -4.55 -4.36
CA LEU A 47 -8.08 -5.54 -3.42
C LEU A 47 -9.04 -5.76 -2.24
N GLN A 48 -8.99 -6.96 -1.67
CA GLN A 48 -9.68 -7.34 -0.45
C GLN A 48 -8.69 -7.43 0.72
N ASN A 49 -9.12 -6.97 1.89
CA ASN A 49 -8.33 -7.05 3.12
C ASN A 49 -8.22 -8.52 3.59
N LEU A 50 -7.02 -8.96 3.96
CA LEU A 50 -6.81 -10.28 4.56
C LEU A 50 -6.83 -10.18 6.09
N ASP A 51 -8.00 -10.32 6.68
CA ASP A 51 -8.14 -10.43 8.13
C ASP A 51 -7.73 -11.84 8.60
N GLY A 52 -6.59 -11.99 9.29
CA GLY A 52 -6.36 -13.27 9.97
C GLY A 52 -5.00 -13.61 10.58
N SER A 53 -3.89 -12.92 10.27
CA SER A 53 -2.65 -13.26 10.98
C SER A 53 -1.66 -12.10 11.02
N ARG A 54 -1.08 -11.88 12.21
CA ARG A 54 0.01 -10.92 12.45
C ARG A 54 1.28 -11.18 11.60
N GLU A 55 1.33 -12.32 10.91
CA GLU A 55 2.45 -12.76 10.06
C GLU A 55 2.05 -13.02 8.59
N GLY A 56 0.77 -12.84 8.22
CA GLY A 56 0.23 -13.05 6.86
C GLY A 56 0.44 -11.85 5.94
N ASN A 57 0.12 -12.01 4.65
CA ASN A 57 0.09 -10.90 3.70
C ASN A 57 -1.15 -10.02 3.95
N ASP A 58 -1.12 -8.77 3.48
CA ASP A 58 -2.06 -7.74 3.89
C ASP A 58 -3.34 -7.71 3.04
N ALA A 59 -3.26 -8.09 1.76
CA ALA A 59 -4.39 -8.03 0.85
C ALA A 59 -4.34 -9.10 -0.24
N VAL A 60 -5.48 -9.34 -0.88
CA VAL A 60 -5.64 -10.32 -1.98
C VAL A 60 -6.46 -9.71 -3.12
N ASP A 61 -6.12 -10.05 -4.36
CA ASP A 61 -6.94 -9.69 -5.53
C ASP A 61 -8.03 -10.74 -5.84
N SER A 62 -8.79 -10.52 -6.92
CA SER A 62 -9.82 -11.46 -7.37
C SER A 62 -9.29 -12.77 -7.97
N GLU A 63 -8.00 -12.83 -8.32
CA GLU A 63 -7.34 -14.02 -8.86
C GLU A 63 -6.70 -14.87 -7.75
N GLY A 64 -6.67 -14.36 -6.52
CA GLY A 64 -6.06 -15.02 -5.35
C GLY A 64 -4.58 -14.69 -5.16
N ASN A 65 -4.05 -13.68 -5.86
CA ASN A 65 -2.70 -13.20 -5.63
C ASN A 65 -2.68 -12.37 -4.34
N GLU A 66 -1.74 -12.68 -3.44
CA GLU A 66 -1.57 -11.97 -2.19
C GLU A 66 -0.51 -10.87 -2.31
N TYR A 67 -0.66 -9.81 -1.52
CA TYR A 67 0.18 -8.61 -1.55
C TYR A 67 0.60 -8.17 -0.16
N GLU A 68 1.82 -7.65 -0.04
CA GLU A 68 2.24 -6.84 1.11
C GLU A 68 1.86 -5.37 0.85
N LEU A 69 1.23 -4.71 1.82
CA LEU A 69 0.85 -3.30 1.75
C LEU A 69 1.77 -2.46 2.64
N LYS A 70 2.34 -1.37 2.09
CA LYS A 70 3.02 -0.34 2.88
C LYS A 70 2.50 1.04 2.53
N SER A 71 2.37 1.89 3.55
CA SER A 71 1.91 3.26 3.37
C SER A 71 2.88 4.29 3.95
N VAL A 72 2.89 5.49 3.37
CA VAL A 72 3.61 6.64 3.92
C VAL A 72 2.76 7.90 3.86
N ASN A 73 2.82 8.76 4.88
CA ASN A 73 2.34 10.14 4.79
C ASN A 73 3.53 11.07 4.51
N ILE A 74 3.54 11.69 3.33
CA ILE A 74 4.66 12.52 2.86
C ILE A 74 4.88 13.79 3.68
N ASN A 75 3.86 14.23 4.43
CA ASN A 75 3.98 15.35 5.36
C ASN A 75 4.79 14.98 6.62
N LEU A 76 4.98 13.68 6.89
CA LEU A 76 5.66 13.18 8.09
C LEU A 76 6.99 12.49 7.78
N THR A 77 7.06 11.71 6.69
CA THR A 77 8.29 11.00 6.31
C THR A 77 8.31 10.66 4.83
N GLN A 78 9.51 10.37 4.31
CA GLN A 78 9.76 10.02 2.90
C GLN A 78 10.26 8.57 2.78
N SER A 79 9.89 7.71 3.73
CA SER A 79 10.39 6.34 3.81
C SER A 79 9.36 5.39 4.42
N PHE A 80 9.17 4.25 3.79
CA PHE A 80 8.29 3.19 4.24
C PHE A 80 8.97 2.37 5.34
N SER A 81 8.25 2.10 6.42
CA SER A 81 8.62 1.07 7.40
C SER A 81 8.47 -0.33 6.81
N THR A 82 9.11 -1.31 7.44
CA THR A 82 9.00 -2.73 7.05
C THR A 82 8.56 -3.58 8.24
N ASN A 83 9.50 -4.12 9.01
CA ASN A 83 9.25 -4.99 10.16
C ASN A 83 10.25 -4.69 11.30
N HIS A 84 9.78 -4.65 12.54
CA HIS A 84 10.62 -4.39 13.72
C HIS A 84 11.57 -5.54 14.10
N HIS A 85 11.32 -6.74 13.58
CA HIS A 85 12.08 -7.96 13.82
C HIS A 85 12.42 -8.63 12.49
N LEU A 86 13.02 -7.88 11.56
CA LEU A 86 13.34 -8.41 10.24
C LEU A 86 14.46 -9.45 10.35
N ASN A 87 14.16 -10.67 9.92
CA ASN A 87 15.05 -11.83 9.91
C ASN A 87 14.91 -12.61 8.59
N GLN A 88 15.70 -13.68 8.41
CA GLN A 88 15.69 -14.48 7.18
C GLN A 88 14.28 -14.99 6.81
N HIS A 89 13.50 -15.47 7.79
CA HIS A 89 12.17 -16.01 7.54
C HIS A 89 11.22 -14.95 6.95
N ILE A 90 11.23 -13.74 7.50
CA ILE A 90 10.42 -12.62 6.98
C ILE A 90 10.91 -12.20 5.58
N ILE A 91 12.22 -12.14 5.35
CA ILE A 91 12.78 -11.81 4.03
C ILE A 91 12.34 -12.84 2.98
N ASP A 92 12.38 -14.13 3.31
CA ASP A 92 11.95 -15.21 2.41
C ASP A 92 10.45 -15.17 2.13
N LYS A 93 9.63 -14.68 3.07
CA LYS A 93 8.21 -14.40 2.83
C LYS A 93 8.04 -13.23 1.86
N TYR A 94 8.74 -12.12 2.08
CA TYR A 94 8.64 -10.93 1.24
C TYR A 94 8.99 -11.18 -0.23
N ARG A 95 9.88 -12.13 -0.52
CA ARG A 95 10.23 -12.52 -1.89
C ARG A 95 9.14 -13.29 -2.65
N LYS A 96 8.04 -13.65 -2.00
CA LYS A 96 6.98 -14.48 -2.60
C LYS A 96 5.78 -13.68 -3.11
N VAL A 97 5.72 -12.40 -2.80
CA VAL A 97 4.55 -11.56 -3.08
C VAL A 97 4.97 -10.20 -3.61
N ASP A 98 4.11 -9.62 -4.43
CA ASP A 98 4.24 -8.24 -4.86
C ASP A 98 3.90 -7.29 -3.71
N TRP A 99 4.47 -6.10 -3.74
CA TRP A 99 4.20 -5.06 -2.77
C TRP A 99 3.41 -3.92 -3.39
N ILE A 100 2.44 -3.41 -2.65
CA ILE A 100 1.72 -2.18 -2.97
C ILE A 100 2.15 -1.09 -1.99
N PHE A 101 2.68 -0.02 -2.54
CA PHE A 101 3.12 1.16 -1.82
C PHE A 101 2.12 2.30 -2.01
N ALA A 102 1.43 2.66 -0.93
CA ALA A 102 0.46 3.74 -0.89
C ALA A 102 1.07 5.04 -0.35
N VAL A 103 0.93 6.12 -1.10
CA VAL A 103 1.46 7.44 -0.74
C VAL A 103 0.29 8.34 -0.40
N TYR A 104 0.28 8.85 0.83
CA TYR A 104 -0.73 9.77 1.33
C TYR A 104 -0.16 11.16 1.52
N LYS A 105 -1.02 12.16 1.33
CA LYS A 105 -0.86 13.49 1.89
C LYS A 105 -1.96 13.70 2.93
N ASP A 106 -1.57 13.86 4.19
CA ASP A 106 -2.48 13.84 5.33
C ASP A 106 -3.33 12.57 5.41
N ILE A 107 -4.60 12.65 4.98
CA ILE A 107 -5.55 11.53 4.95
C ILE A 107 -5.86 11.04 3.53
N GLU A 108 -5.47 11.79 2.51
CA GLU A 108 -5.84 11.52 1.11
C GLU A 108 -4.76 10.70 0.41
N LEU A 109 -5.19 9.63 -0.26
CA LEU A 109 -4.33 8.82 -1.12
C LEU A 109 -4.01 9.57 -2.41
N VAL A 110 -2.73 9.79 -2.67
CA VAL A 110 -2.25 10.55 -3.84
C VAL A 110 -1.54 9.68 -4.86
N GLU A 111 -0.84 8.62 -4.45
CA GLU A 111 -0.15 7.71 -5.37
C GLU A 111 -0.24 6.26 -4.88
N ILE A 112 -0.26 5.31 -5.81
CA ILE A 112 -0.07 3.87 -5.54
C ILE A 112 0.97 3.33 -6.52
N TYR A 113 1.95 2.61 -5.99
CA TYR A 113 2.94 1.88 -6.79
C TYR A 113 2.90 0.39 -6.48
N LYS A 114 2.99 -0.43 -7.52
CA LYS A 114 3.23 -1.88 -7.42
C LYS A 114 4.71 -2.17 -7.65
N MET A 115 5.30 -3.07 -6.88
CA MET A 115 6.66 -3.56 -7.11
C MET A 115 6.72 -5.08 -6.94
N THR A 116 7.37 -5.77 -7.89
CA THR A 116 7.61 -7.20 -7.79
C THR A 116 8.80 -7.50 -6.86
N PRO A 117 8.95 -8.75 -6.37
CA PRO A 117 10.12 -9.15 -5.59
C PRO A 117 11.45 -8.77 -6.25
N GLU A 118 11.59 -8.93 -7.56
CA GLU A 118 12.80 -8.61 -8.31
C GLU A 118 13.15 -7.12 -8.23
N MET A 119 12.14 -6.24 -8.26
CA MET A 119 12.34 -4.80 -8.15
C MET A 119 12.83 -4.39 -6.75
N ILE A 120 12.46 -5.16 -5.71
CA ILE A 120 12.81 -4.87 -4.30
C ILE A 120 14.08 -5.63 -3.86
N GLU A 121 14.52 -6.65 -4.61
CA GLU A 121 15.66 -7.52 -4.29
C GLU A 121 16.94 -6.82 -3.82
N PRO A 122 17.32 -5.62 -4.30
CA PRO A 122 18.46 -4.88 -3.74
C PRO A 122 18.36 -4.66 -2.21
N TYR A 123 17.15 -4.47 -1.68
CA TYR A 123 16.91 -4.34 -0.24
C TYR A 123 16.93 -5.70 0.46
N TYR A 124 16.33 -6.73 -0.12
CA TYR A 124 16.35 -8.08 0.45
C TYR A 124 17.79 -8.59 0.59
N THR A 125 18.59 -8.49 -0.47
CA THR A 125 20.01 -8.87 -0.45
C THR A 125 20.79 -8.08 0.61
N LYS A 126 20.54 -6.76 0.73
CA LYS A 126 21.19 -5.91 1.74
C LYS A 126 20.84 -6.37 3.17
N TRP A 127 19.56 -6.59 3.45
CA TRP A 127 19.10 -7.01 4.77
C TRP A 127 19.56 -8.41 5.11
N GLU A 128 19.50 -9.33 4.14
CA GLU A 128 19.97 -10.69 4.31
C GLU A 128 21.46 -10.75 4.64
N THR A 129 22.28 -9.96 3.92
CA THR A 129 23.71 -9.85 4.18
C THR A 129 23.99 -9.29 5.58
N GLN A 130 23.25 -8.25 5.99
CA GLN A 130 23.37 -7.67 7.33
C GLN A 130 22.96 -8.68 8.42
N TYR A 131 21.86 -9.39 8.24
CA TYR A 131 21.38 -10.42 9.18
C TYR A 131 22.42 -11.54 9.32
N LYS A 132 22.91 -12.09 8.19
CA LYS A 132 23.95 -13.14 8.17
C LYS A 132 25.26 -12.70 8.83
N THR A 133 25.64 -11.43 8.68
CA THR A 133 26.87 -10.88 9.28
C THR A 133 26.73 -10.64 10.78
N THR A 134 25.57 -10.16 11.23
CA THR A 134 25.38 -9.73 12.63
C THR A 134 24.75 -10.80 13.52
N GLY A 135 24.03 -11.76 12.95
CA GLY A 135 23.22 -12.75 13.66
C GLY A 135 22.05 -12.14 14.44
N LYS A 136 21.66 -10.90 14.12
CA LYS A 136 20.64 -10.13 14.86
C LYS A 136 19.54 -9.64 13.92
N ASP A 137 18.32 -9.67 14.42
CA ASP A 137 17.17 -9.06 13.74
C ASP A 137 17.43 -7.58 13.46
N ILE A 138 17.00 -7.14 12.28
CA ILE A 138 17.15 -5.76 11.81
C ILE A 138 15.89 -4.99 12.21
N ASN A 139 16.08 -3.95 13.04
CA ASN A 139 14.95 -3.16 13.52
C ASN A 139 14.46 -2.16 12.47
N ASN A 140 13.30 -2.46 11.88
CA ASN A 140 12.52 -1.57 11.02
C ASN A 140 13.34 -0.85 9.95
N PRO A 141 14.09 -1.60 9.11
CA PRO A 141 14.80 -0.98 8.01
C PRO A 141 13.81 -0.33 7.04
N LYS A 142 14.28 0.71 6.34
CA LYS A 142 13.42 1.57 5.53
C LYS A 142 13.64 1.37 4.04
N ILE A 143 12.57 1.52 3.26
CA ILE A 143 12.61 1.70 1.81
C ILE A 143 12.25 3.17 1.52
N PRO A 144 13.13 3.98 0.90
CA PRO A 144 12.83 5.36 0.54
C PRO A 144 11.74 5.48 -0.52
N LEU A 145 10.87 6.48 -0.39
CA LEU A 145 9.83 6.78 -1.39
C LEU A 145 10.42 7.06 -2.78
N LYS A 146 11.58 7.73 -2.83
CA LYS A 146 12.30 7.98 -4.08
C LYS A 146 12.58 6.69 -4.85
N PHE A 147 13.05 5.65 -4.16
CA PHE A 147 13.33 4.35 -4.77
C PHE A 147 12.06 3.72 -5.35
N VAL A 148 10.95 3.76 -4.61
CA VAL A 148 9.66 3.23 -5.07
C VAL A 148 9.17 3.98 -6.31
N ARG A 149 9.24 5.31 -6.34
CA ARG A 149 8.84 6.11 -7.51
C ARG A 149 9.69 5.87 -8.74
N GLU A 150 10.99 5.62 -8.56
CA GLU A 150 11.94 5.42 -9.67
C GLU A 150 11.87 4.00 -10.25
N ASN A 151 11.50 3.00 -9.46
CA ASN A 151 11.62 1.58 -9.83
C ASN A 151 10.28 0.83 -9.83
N GLY A 152 9.21 1.42 -9.29
CA GLY A 152 7.89 0.81 -9.21
C GLY A 152 6.98 1.16 -10.37
N ILE A 153 5.96 0.34 -10.54
CA ILE A 153 4.89 0.51 -11.52
C ILE A 153 3.83 1.44 -10.92
N GLU A 154 3.61 2.61 -11.50
CA GLU A 154 2.57 3.55 -11.05
C GLU A 154 1.17 3.01 -11.42
N ILE A 155 0.38 2.66 -10.41
CA ILE A 155 -0.99 2.16 -10.58
C ILE A 155 -1.99 3.32 -10.54
N TYR A 156 -1.77 4.25 -9.62
CA TYR A 156 -2.68 5.34 -9.35
C TYR A 156 -1.90 6.61 -9.04
N LYS A 157 -2.39 7.73 -9.57
CA LYS A 157 -1.89 9.06 -9.26
C LYS A 157 -3.02 10.06 -9.32
N ASN A 158 -3.17 10.84 -8.27
CA ASN A 158 -4.19 11.86 -8.20
C ASN A 158 -3.66 13.16 -7.57
N LYS A 159 -4.41 14.24 -7.79
CA LYS A 159 -4.17 15.52 -7.15
C LYS A 159 -4.96 15.57 -5.84
N GLU A 160 -4.39 16.24 -4.85
CA GLU A 160 -5.10 16.55 -3.60
C GLU A 160 -6.41 17.29 -3.89
N GLY A 161 -7.48 16.85 -3.22
CA GLY A 161 -8.83 17.38 -3.38
C GLY A 161 -9.56 16.98 -4.67
N ALA A 162 -8.99 16.12 -5.51
CA ALA A 162 -9.68 15.56 -6.67
C ALA A 162 -10.43 14.26 -6.31
N ASP A 163 -11.48 13.95 -7.06
CA ASP A 163 -12.25 12.72 -6.86
C ASP A 163 -11.39 11.47 -7.11
N PHE A 164 -11.60 10.44 -6.30
CA PHE A 164 -10.98 9.12 -6.49
C PHE A 164 -11.54 8.44 -7.75
N PHE A 165 -10.71 7.64 -8.41
CA PHE A 165 -11.12 6.80 -9.54
C PHE A 165 -10.58 5.38 -9.37
N TYR A 166 -11.30 4.41 -9.92
CA TYR A 166 -10.91 3.01 -9.89
C TYR A 166 -9.66 2.77 -10.76
N ALA A 167 -8.66 2.10 -10.19
CA ALA A 167 -7.37 1.78 -10.80
C ALA A 167 -6.95 0.37 -10.33
N PRO A 168 -7.44 -0.69 -10.99
CA PRO A 168 -7.20 -2.07 -10.55
C PRO A 168 -5.71 -2.41 -10.54
N ILE A 169 -5.31 -3.37 -9.69
CA ILE A 169 -4.01 -4.02 -9.87
C ILE A 169 -4.06 -4.79 -11.20
N ILE A 170 -3.24 -4.37 -12.15
CA ILE A 170 -3.12 -4.98 -13.47
C ILE A 170 -1.98 -6.00 -13.42
N ASN A 171 -2.17 -7.18 -14.03
CA ASN A 171 -1.11 -8.17 -14.19
C ASN A 171 0.02 -7.65 -15.10
N ASP A 172 1.26 -8.06 -14.85
CA ASP A 172 2.44 -7.45 -15.48
C ASP A 172 2.41 -7.45 -17.01
N LYS A 173 1.76 -8.46 -17.63
CA LYS A 173 1.56 -8.54 -19.08
C LYS A 173 0.74 -7.39 -19.64
N GLU A 174 -0.39 -7.07 -19.00
CA GLU A 174 -1.28 -6.01 -19.43
C GLU A 174 -0.66 -4.63 -19.17
N HIS A 175 0.14 -4.46 -18.11
CA HIS A 175 0.87 -3.22 -17.87
C HIS A 175 1.98 -2.97 -18.91
N ILE A 176 2.69 -4.02 -19.35
CA ILE A 176 3.67 -3.93 -20.43
C ILE A 176 2.98 -3.55 -21.75
N GLU A 177 1.83 -4.14 -22.06
CA GLU A 177 1.06 -3.78 -23.27
C GLU A 177 0.53 -2.34 -23.21
N LEU A 178 -0.02 -1.90 -22.07
CA LEU A 178 -0.46 -0.52 -21.87
C LEU A 178 0.68 0.49 -21.99
N ASN A 179 1.87 0.17 -21.48
CA ASN A 179 3.04 1.02 -21.62
C ASN A 179 3.54 1.08 -23.07
N LYS A 180 3.57 -0.05 -23.79
CA LYS A 180 3.91 -0.08 -25.22
C LYS A 180 2.92 0.75 -26.05
N ILE A 181 1.63 0.70 -25.74
CA ILE A 181 0.61 1.55 -26.38
C ILE A 181 0.87 3.02 -26.06
N LYS A 182 1.11 3.38 -24.79
CA LYS A 182 1.41 4.77 -24.38
C LYS A 182 2.70 5.32 -24.99
N GLN A 183 3.67 4.46 -25.29
CA GLN A 183 4.95 4.82 -25.93
C GLN A 183 4.91 4.75 -27.47
N GLY A 184 3.76 4.36 -28.06
CA GLY A 184 3.59 4.29 -29.51
C GLY A 184 4.29 3.10 -30.18
N GLU A 185 4.65 2.05 -29.41
CA GLU A 185 5.40 0.89 -29.92
C GLU A 185 4.50 -0.22 -30.52
N LEU A 186 3.18 -0.05 -30.49
CA LEU A 186 2.19 -1.03 -30.95
C LEU A 186 1.30 -0.53 -32.12
N PHE A 187 1.81 0.37 -32.94
CA PHE A 187 1.19 0.75 -34.22
C PHE A 187 2.19 0.70 -35.37
#